data_AF-A0A952PRV8-F1
#
_entry.id   AF-A0A952PRV8-F1
#
_cell.length_a   1.000
_cell.length_b   1.000
_cell.length_c   1.000
_cell.angle_alpha   90.00
_cell.angle_beta   90.00
_cell.angle_gamma   90.00
#
_symmetry.space_group_name_H-M   'P 1'
#
loop_
_entity.id
_entity.type
_entity.pdbx_description
1 polymer ?
#
loop_
_entity_poly.entity_id
_entity_poly.type
_entity_poly.pdbx_seq_one_letter_code
_entity_poly.pdbx_strand_id
1 'polypeptide(L)'
;MPQKREPDVIEKVAGTSKSLDTEARETSDKAPGETPTKQTESTEIRSTGSQTTGGAPGRGTTKPTEKTPLASQPIDKSKQASSRKISDASIGHVRRVVAGNPNTPLTVLSRLAEDDNYYIRRTVAGNPKTPVEMLEKLSMDYCPEVRLGVAENPHTPRETLAFLADDNAIDVRYGVAENPHMPEDILLKLARDENPYVRYRALKTLQMLVY
;
A
#
# COMPACT_ATOMS: atom_id res chain seq x y z
N MET A 1 55.09 43.00 -25.69
CA MET A 1 55.14 42.00 -26.79
C MET A 1 55.65 40.69 -26.22
N PRO A 2 55.14 39.49 -26.58
CA PRO A 2 54.02 39.13 -27.48
C PRO A 2 52.87 38.40 -26.72
N GLN A 3 51.60 38.65 -27.02
CA GLN A 3 50.67 38.06 -28.03
C GLN A 3 49.69 37.04 -27.44
N LYS A 4 48.40 37.42 -27.56
CA LYS A 4 47.20 36.62 -27.35
C LYS A 4 47.19 35.39 -28.27
N ARG A 5 46.64 34.27 -27.80
CA ARG A 5 46.08 33.22 -28.66
C ARG A 5 44.59 33.12 -28.35
N GLU A 6 43.78 33.64 -29.26
CA GLU A 6 42.40 33.18 -29.47
C GLU A 6 42.45 31.97 -30.41
N PRO A 7 41.57 30.96 -30.24
CA PRO A 7 41.43 29.89 -31.23
C PRO A 7 40.50 30.31 -32.38
N ASP A 8 40.98 30.08 -33.59
CA ASP A 8 40.28 30.27 -34.86
C ASP A 8 39.02 29.40 -35.00
N VAL A 9 38.03 30.02 -35.62
CA VAL A 9 36.81 29.49 -36.23
C VAL A 9 37.22 28.81 -37.56
N ILE A 10 36.67 27.67 -38.02
CA ILE A 10 35.58 27.57 -39.01
C ILE A 10 35.62 26.10 -39.52
N GLU A 11 34.51 25.34 -39.47
CA GLU A 11 33.99 24.75 -40.71
C GLU A 11 32.48 24.44 -40.64
N LYS A 12 31.79 25.04 -41.61
CA LYS A 12 30.40 24.85 -42.01
C LYS A 12 30.18 23.41 -42.48
N VAL A 13 29.04 22.81 -42.10
CA VAL A 13 28.23 22.07 -43.08
C VAL A 13 26.77 22.47 -42.87
N ALA A 14 26.25 23.23 -43.84
CA ALA A 14 24.85 23.58 -43.94
C ALA A 14 24.17 22.64 -44.95
N GLY A 15 22.96 22.19 -44.58
CA GLY A 15 21.84 21.96 -45.50
C GLY A 15 21.83 20.65 -46.28
N THR A 16 20.77 19.85 -46.10
CA THR A 16 19.57 20.02 -46.93
C THR A 16 18.42 19.12 -46.48
N SER A 17 17.26 19.76 -46.47
CA SER A 17 15.89 19.27 -46.37
C SER A 17 15.51 18.16 -47.33
N LYS A 18 14.57 17.28 -46.92
CA LYS A 18 13.46 16.84 -47.77
C LYS A 18 12.31 16.27 -46.92
N SER A 19 11.25 17.06 -46.81
CA SER A 19 9.88 16.61 -46.57
C SER A 19 9.37 15.89 -47.83
N LEU A 20 8.62 14.79 -47.66
CA LEU A 20 7.58 14.38 -48.61
C LEU A 20 6.47 13.69 -47.84
N ASP A 21 5.27 14.19 -48.12
CA ASP A 21 3.97 13.77 -47.63
C ASP A 21 3.51 12.42 -48.23
N THR A 22 2.32 12.04 -47.78
CA THR A 22 1.17 11.49 -48.55
C THR A 22 0.83 10.00 -48.53
N GLU A 23 -0.49 9.81 -48.32
CA GLU A 23 -1.39 8.65 -48.58
C GLU A 23 -1.45 7.55 -47.51
N ALA A 24 -2.53 7.35 -46.74
CA ALA A 24 -4.00 7.29 -46.93
C ALA A 24 -4.54 5.96 -47.48
N ARG A 25 -5.62 5.47 -46.82
CA ARG A 25 -6.58 4.38 -47.17
C ARG A 25 -6.08 2.96 -46.81
N GLU A 26 -6.87 2.02 -46.25
CA GLU A 26 -8.30 1.68 -46.35
C GLU A 26 -8.68 0.69 -45.20
N THR A 27 -9.73 0.96 -44.42
CA THR A 27 -11.02 0.21 -44.28
C THR A 27 -11.02 -1.31 -44.04
N SER A 28 -11.69 -1.74 -42.95
CA SER A 28 -12.51 -2.96 -42.79
C SER A 28 -12.71 -3.17 -41.27
N ASP A 29 -13.76 -2.67 -40.63
CA ASP A 29 -15.14 -3.17 -40.66
C ASP A 29 -15.25 -4.70 -40.52
N LYS A 30 -15.49 -5.19 -39.30
CA LYS A 30 -16.26 -6.43 -39.00
C LYS A 30 -16.58 -6.57 -37.50
N ALA A 31 -17.78 -6.18 -37.10
CA ALA A 31 -18.59 -6.88 -36.09
C ALA A 31 -19.74 -7.60 -36.86
N PRO A 32 -20.64 -8.41 -36.26
CA PRO A 32 -20.73 -8.92 -34.88
C PRO A 32 -20.86 -10.46 -34.82
N GLY A 33 -20.78 -11.03 -33.62
CA GLY A 33 -21.12 -12.44 -33.34
C GLY A 33 -21.96 -12.53 -32.07
N GLU A 34 -23.28 -12.54 -32.26
CA GLU A 34 -24.30 -12.67 -31.22
C GLU A 34 -24.54 -14.14 -30.79
N THR A 35 -24.57 -14.34 -29.47
CA THR A 35 -25.53 -15.18 -28.70
C THR A 35 -25.46 -16.73 -28.81
N PRO A 36 -26.21 -17.53 -28.00
CA PRO A 36 -26.90 -17.28 -26.72
C PRO A 36 -26.71 -18.40 -25.65
N THR A 37 -27.41 -18.23 -24.51
CA THR A 37 -28.09 -19.27 -23.68
C THR A 37 -27.26 -20.14 -22.72
N LYS A 38 -27.57 -20.06 -21.41
CA LYS A 38 -28.69 -20.80 -20.79
C LYS A 38 -29.05 -20.25 -19.40
N GLN A 39 -30.31 -19.85 -19.27
CA GLN A 39 -31.08 -19.93 -18.02
C GLN A 39 -31.38 -21.40 -17.70
N THR A 40 -31.55 -21.70 -16.40
CA THR A 40 -32.54 -22.62 -15.78
C THR A 40 -32.21 -22.59 -14.28
N GLU A 41 -32.94 -21.86 -13.44
CA GLU A 41 -34.23 -22.19 -12.79
C GLU A 41 -34.27 -23.52 -12.02
N SER A 42 -34.95 -23.43 -10.87
CA SER A 42 -35.46 -24.50 -9.99
C SER A 42 -34.46 -24.95 -8.90
N THR A 43 -34.84 -25.14 -7.64
CA THR A 43 -36.16 -25.43 -7.08
C THR A 43 -36.18 -25.11 -5.58
N GLU A 44 -37.31 -24.52 -5.18
CA GLU A 44 -37.84 -24.42 -3.83
C GLU A 44 -38.08 -25.82 -3.23
N ILE A 45 -37.71 -26.06 -1.96
CA ILE A 45 -38.39 -27.05 -1.11
C ILE A 45 -38.55 -26.52 0.31
N ARG A 46 -39.81 -26.21 0.63
CA ARG A 46 -40.36 -26.11 1.97
C ARG A 46 -40.44 -27.51 2.60
N SER A 47 -40.18 -27.60 3.91
CA SER A 47 -40.74 -28.62 4.81
C SER A 47 -40.54 -28.09 6.24
N THR A 48 -41.50 -27.42 6.87
CA THR A 48 -42.63 -27.96 7.67
C THR A 48 -42.28 -29.04 8.69
N GLY A 49 -42.23 -28.61 9.95
CA GLY A 49 -42.99 -29.25 11.03
C GLY A 49 -42.29 -30.35 11.81
N SER A 50 -42.14 -30.14 13.13
CA SER A 50 -42.72 -31.06 14.11
C SER A 50 -42.74 -30.43 15.50
N GLN A 51 -43.94 -30.31 16.05
CA GLN A 51 -44.23 -30.05 17.44
C GLN A 51 -44.13 -31.36 18.24
N THR A 52 -43.56 -31.30 19.44
CA THR A 52 -43.83 -32.20 20.58
C THR A 52 -43.75 -31.31 21.83
N THR A 53 -44.85 -30.89 22.46
CA THR A 53 -45.76 -31.58 23.42
C THR A 53 -45.07 -32.21 24.62
N GLY A 54 -45.46 -31.76 25.84
CA GLY A 54 -45.43 -32.61 27.04
C GLY A 54 -45.02 -31.96 28.35
N GLY A 55 -46.00 -31.60 29.19
CA GLY A 55 -46.02 -32.05 30.60
C GLY A 55 -45.49 -31.13 31.70
N ALA A 56 -46.39 -30.41 32.35
CA ALA A 56 -46.27 -29.80 33.68
C ALA A 56 -46.45 -30.85 34.82
N PRO A 57 -46.73 -30.49 36.09
CA PRO A 57 -46.00 -29.67 37.07
C PRO A 57 -45.74 -30.42 38.42
N GLY A 58 -44.80 -29.95 39.23
CA GLY A 58 -44.58 -30.43 40.61
C GLY A 58 -44.76 -29.31 41.64
N ARG A 59 -45.82 -29.42 42.45
CA ARG A 59 -46.23 -28.48 43.50
C ARG A 59 -45.74 -28.99 44.85
N GLY A 60 -44.99 -28.18 45.60
CA GLY A 60 -44.58 -28.46 46.98
C GLY A 60 -44.64 -27.18 47.79
N THR A 61 -45.63 -27.11 48.68
CA THR A 61 -45.97 -25.99 49.54
C THR A 61 -45.30 -26.10 50.90
N THR A 62 -44.63 -25.05 51.39
CA THR A 62 -44.68 -24.63 52.80
C THR A 62 -44.48 -23.12 52.91
N LYS A 63 -45.31 -22.50 53.76
CA LYS A 63 -45.57 -21.07 53.97
C LYS A 63 -44.61 -20.48 55.06
N PRO A 64 -44.77 -19.24 55.57
CA PRO A 64 -43.71 -18.23 55.54
C PRO A 64 -43.25 -17.77 56.94
N THR A 65 -42.01 -17.30 57.07
CA THR A 65 -41.56 -16.57 58.26
C THR A 65 -40.97 -15.22 57.87
N GLU A 66 -41.69 -14.20 58.33
CA GLU A 66 -41.30 -12.85 58.73
C GLU A 66 -40.12 -12.13 58.06
N LYS A 67 -40.54 -11.14 57.25
CA LYS A 67 -40.00 -9.78 57.14
C LYS A 67 -38.93 -9.40 58.17
N THR A 68 -37.74 -9.08 57.68
CA THR A 68 -37.07 -7.78 57.92
C THR A 68 -36.08 -7.54 56.77
N PRO A 69 -36.22 -6.47 55.96
CA PRO A 69 -35.28 -6.18 54.89
C PRO A 69 -34.04 -5.50 55.49
N LEU A 70 -32.95 -6.25 55.61
CA LEU A 70 -31.65 -5.65 55.90
C LEU A 70 -31.25 -4.85 54.67
N ALA A 71 -31.19 -3.54 54.84
CA ALA A 71 -30.91 -2.56 53.81
C ALA A 71 -29.72 -3.00 52.94
N SER A 72 -30.01 -3.22 51.66
CA SER A 72 -29.03 -3.23 50.58
C SER A 72 -28.32 -1.88 50.59
N GLN A 73 -27.18 -1.83 51.27
CA GLN A 73 -26.20 -0.77 51.11
C GLN A 73 -25.93 -0.62 49.59
N PRO A 74 -25.94 0.61 49.05
CA PRO A 74 -25.77 0.81 47.62
C PRO A 74 -24.42 0.21 47.21
N ILE A 75 -24.45 -0.69 46.23
CA ILE A 75 -23.26 -1.04 45.47
C ILE A 75 -22.74 0.28 44.92
N ASP A 76 -21.66 0.76 45.51
CA ASP A 76 -20.95 1.96 45.09
C ASP A 76 -20.66 1.82 43.58
N LYS A 77 -21.31 2.68 42.79
CA LYS A 77 -21.13 2.77 41.33
C LYS A 77 -19.75 3.35 40.95
N SER A 78 -18.77 3.35 41.85
CA SER A 78 -17.40 3.82 41.61
C SER A 78 -16.56 2.91 40.71
N LYS A 79 -17.08 1.74 40.30
CA LYS A 79 -16.52 0.95 39.19
C LYS A 79 -17.24 1.20 37.87
N GLN A 80 -17.58 2.45 37.58
CA GLN A 80 -17.61 2.87 36.18
C GLN A 80 -16.18 2.79 35.68
N ALA A 81 -15.84 1.64 35.09
CA ALA A 81 -14.75 1.51 34.16
C ALA A 81 -14.76 2.77 33.29
N SER A 82 -13.76 3.62 33.49
CA SER A 82 -13.47 4.70 32.57
C SER A 82 -13.17 4.02 31.24
N SER A 83 -14.21 3.82 30.41
CA SER A 83 -14.03 3.59 28.99
C SER A 83 -13.47 4.90 28.45
N ARG A 84 -12.17 5.11 28.67
CA ARG A 84 -11.42 6.20 28.07
C ARG A 84 -11.64 6.00 26.58
N LYS A 85 -12.47 6.85 25.97
CA LYS A 85 -12.55 6.98 24.52
C LYS A 85 -11.12 7.20 24.05
N ILE A 86 -10.50 6.15 23.51
CA ILE A 86 -9.20 6.25 22.89
C ILE A 86 -9.43 7.19 21.70
N SER A 87 -8.79 8.35 21.70
CA SER A 87 -8.92 9.28 20.58
C SER A 87 -8.42 8.61 19.31
N ASP A 88 -8.97 8.97 18.16
CA ASP A 88 -8.55 8.38 16.88
C ASP A 88 -7.03 8.55 16.63
N ALA A 89 -6.47 9.67 17.08
CA ALA A 89 -5.03 9.91 17.12
C ALA A 89 -4.25 8.90 18.00
N SER A 90 -4.81 8.53 19.16
CA SER A 90 -4.22 7.51 20.04
C SER A 90 -4.31 6.12 19.43
N ILE A 91 -5.39 5.79 18.70
CA ILE A 91 -5.52 4.53 17.99
C ILE A 91 -4.50 4.48 16.84
N GLY A 92 -4.37 5.56 16.05
CA GLY A 92 -3.40 5.66 14.97
C GLY A 92 -1.95 5.50 15.46
N HIS A 93 -1.62 6.05 16.63
CA HIS A 93 -0.31 5.86 17.24
C HIS A 93 -0.01 4.38 17.55
N VAL A 94 -0.95 3.68 18.19
CA VAL A 94 -0.80 2.25 18.49
C VAL A 94 -0.66 1.43 17.21
N ARG A 95 -1.48 1.69 16.19
CA ARG A 95 -1.40 0.99 14.90
C ARG A 95 -0.04 1.21 14.23
N ARG A 96 0.52 2.41 14.27
CA ARG A 96 1.87 2.70 13.77
C ARG A 96 2.95 1.93 14.53
N VAL A 97 2.88 1.89 15.86
CA VAL A 97 3.84 1.13 16.70
C VAL A 97 3.78 -0.36 16.35
N VAL A 98 2.59 -0.90 16.16
CA VAL A 98 2.40 -2.29 15.72
C VAL A 98 2.93 -2.49 14.29
N ALA A 99 2.64 -1.59 13.36
CA ALA A 99 3.13 -1.67 11.98
C ALA A 99 4.66 -1.70 11.90
N GLY A 100 5.35 -0.94 12.75
CA GLY A 100 6.83 -0.85 12.73
C GLY A 100 7.55 -1.94 13.52
N ASN A 101 6.83 -2.79 14.25
CA ASN A 101 7.45 -3.84 15.06
C ASN A 101 7.90 -5.02 14.17
N PRO A 102 9.19 -5.41 14.16
CA PRO A 102 9.69 -6.54 13.37
C PRO A 102 9.15 -7.91 13.77
N ASN A 103 8.39 -8.01 14.87
CA ASN A 103 7.76 -9.25 15.34
C ASN A 103 6.24 -9.26 15.11
N THR A 104 5.70 -8.28 14.39
CA THR A 104 4.26 -8.22 14.13
C THR A 104 3.83 -9.40 13.25
N PRO A 105 2.80 -10.16 13.66
CA PRO A 105 2.30 -11.27 12.86
C PRO A 105 1.84 -10.81 11.47
N LEU A 106 2.07 -11.64 10.46
CA LEU A 106 1.73 -11.33 9.07
C LEU A 106 0.26 -10.96 8.88
N THR A 107 -0.65 -11.65 9.58
CA THR A 107 -2.09 -11.36 9.52
C THR A 107 -2.45 -9.95 10.00
N VAL A 108 -1.67 -9.41 10.95
CA VAL A 108 -1.84 -8.04 11.44
C VAL A 108 -1.23 -7.04 10.45
N LEU A 109 -0.03 -7.33 9.91
CA LEU A 109 0.57 -6.51 8.86
C LEU A 109 -0.33 -6.39 7.64
N SER A 110 -0.96 -7.48 7.18
CA SER A 110 -1.89 -7.46 6.05
C SER A 110 -3.05 -6.50 6.27
N ARG A 111 -3.62 -6.46 7.48
CA ARG A 111 -4.70 -5.51 7.81
C ARG A 111 -4.20 -4.07 7.85
N LEU A 112 -2.99 -3.84 8.36
CA LEU A 112 -2.39 -2.52 8.44
C LEU A 112 -1.91 -2.01 7.07
N ALA A 113 -1.63 -2.90 6.12
CA ALA A 113 -1.30 -2.55 4.74
C ALA A 113 -2.49 -1.95 3.98
N GLU A 114 -3.71 -2.14 4.48
CA GLU A 114 -4.96 -1.60 3.91
C GLU A 114 -5.49 -0.41 4.73
N ASP A 115 -4.73 0.10 5.71
CA ASP A 115 -5.17 1.20 6.58
C ASP A 115 -5.39 2.49 5.77
N ASP A 116 -6.45 3.23 6.06
CA ASP A 116 -6.74 4.51 5.40
C ASP A 116 -5.61 5.53 5.60
N ASN A 117 -4.89 5.44 6.72
CA ASN A 117 -3.77 6.31 7.01
C ASN A 117 -2.50 5.84 6.29
N TYR A 118 -2.08 6.60 5.29
CA TYR A 118 -0.86 6.31 4.52
C TYR A 118 0.40 6.20 5.39
N TYR A 119 0.48 6.90 6.54
CA TYR A 119 1.62 6.78 7.45
C TYR A 119 1.73 5.36 8.01
N ILE A 120 0.60 4.70 8.26
CA ILE A 120 0.57 3.32 8.74
C ILE A 120 0.99 2.39 7.61
N ARG A 121 0.42 2.55 6.40
CA ARG A 121 0.81 1.76 5.22
C ARG A 121 2.29 1.92 4.86
N ARG A 122 2.84 3.13 4.92
CA ARG A 122 4.29 3.38 4.78
C ARG A 122 5.10 2.65 5.83
N THR A 123 4.63 2.67 7.08
CA THR A 123 5.32 1.97 8.18
C THR A 123 5.30 0.45 7.96
N VAL A 124 4.21 -0.10 7.42
CA VAL A 124 4.17 -1.50 6.97
C VAL A 124 5.14 -1.73 5.82
N ALA A 125 5.15 -0.88 4.79
CA ALA A 125 6.06 -0.99 3.66
C ALA A 125 7.53 -1.04 4.11
N GLY A 126 7.93 -0.22 5.09
CA GLY A 126 9.29 -0.22 5.65
C GLY A 126 9.61 -1.32 6.66
N ASN A 127 8.64 -2.19 7.04
CA ASN A 127 8.89 -3.24 8.02
C ASN A 127 9.68 -4.41 7.39
N PRO A 128 10.82 -4.85 7.98
CA PRO A 128 11.61 -5.97 7.46
C PRO A 128 10.88 -7.32 7.38
N LYS A 129 9.74 -7.49 8.05
CA LYS A 129 8.90 -8.71 7.95
C LYS A 129 7.82 -8.62 6.88
N THR A 130 7.70 -7.50 6.19
CA THR A 130 6.71 -7.34 5.14
C THR A 130 7.01 -8.29 3.98
N PRO A 131 6.09 -9.22 3.65
CA PRO A 131 6.32 -10.18 2.57
C PRO A 131 6.47 -9.50 1.21
N VAL A 132 7.21 -10.13 0.32
CA VAL A 132 7.43 -9.69 -1.06
C VAL A 132 6.12 -9.34 -1.77
N GLU A 133 5.13 -10.24 -1.74
CA GLU A 133 3.81 -10.01 -2.38
C GLU A 133 3.09 -8.76 -1.85
N MET A 134 3.35 -8.38 -0.59
CA MET A 134 2.79 -7.17 0.00
C MET A 134 3.56 -5.93 -0.44
N LEU A 135 4.90 -6.02 -0.55
CA LEU A 135 5.74 -4.95 -1.08
C LEU A 135 5.38 -4.65 -2.54
N GLU A 136 5.14 -5.67 -3.37
CA GLU A 136 4.68 -5.52 -4.75
C GLU A 136 3.32 -4.83 -4.87
N LYS A 137 2.40 -5.09 -3.94
CA LYS A 137 1.11 -4.37 -3.88
C LYS A 137 1.30 -2.92 -3.44
N LEU A 138 2.10 -2.71 -2.39
CA LEU A 138 2.36 -1.37 -1.84
C LEU A 138 3.21 -0.50 -2.77
N SER A 139 3.98 -1.08 -3.69
CA SER A 139 4.69 -0.32 -4.73
C SER A 139 3.74 0.32 -5.75
N MET A 140 2.47 -0.09 -5.74
CA MET A 140 1.40 0.49 -6.57
C MET A 140 0.45 1.37 -5.75
N ASP A 141 0.76 1.65 -4.48
CA ASP A 141 -0.05 2.50 -3.62
C ASP A 141 -0.18 3.90 -4.22
N TYR A 142 -1.36 4.53 -4.07
CA TYR A 142 -1.61 5.86 -4.59
C TYR A 142 -0.72 6.93 -3.94
N CYS A 143 -0.29 6.70 -2.70
CA CYS A 143 0.51 7.62 -1.92
C CYS A 143 2.02 7.42 -2.20
N PRO A 144 2.75 8.44 -2.73
CA PRO A 144 4.18 8.34 -2.99
C PRO A 144 5.01 7.97 -1.77
N GLU A 145 4.62 8.42 -0.58
CA GLU A 145 5.28 8.14 0.69
C GLU A 145 5.25 6.65 1.05
N VAL A 146 4.19 5.93 0.66
CA VAL A 146 4.08 4.48 0.85
C VAL A 146 5.02 3.77 -0.11
N ARG A 147 5.03 4.17 -1.38
CA ARG A 147 5.94 3.64 -2.41
C ARG A 147 7.41 3.88 -2.06
N LEU A 148 7.73 5.04 -1.46
CA LEU A 148 9.04 5.33 -0.89
C LEU A 148 9.40 4.35 0.23
N GLY A 149 8.46 4.04 1.12
CA GLY A 149 8.66 3.01 2.16
C GLY A 149 8.99 1.63 1.58
N VAL A 150 8.46 1.29 0.39
CA VAL A 150 8.84 0.07 -0.34
C VAL A 150 10.26 0.18 -0.89
N ALA A 151 10.65 1.30 -1.48
CA ALA A 151 12.03 1.50 -1.97
C ALA A 151 13.09 1.42 -0.86
N GLU A 152 12.74 1.83 0.36
CA GLU A 152 13.59 1.80 1.55
C GLU A 152 13.68 0.40 2.20
N ASN A 153 12.81 -0.54 1.83
CA ASN A 153 12.78 -1.86 2.48
C ASN A 153 13.88 -2.78 1.92
N PRO A 154 14.73 -3.38 2.78
CA PRO A 154 15.85 -4.23 2.36
C PRO A 154 15.42 -5.55 1.69
N HIS A 155 14.17 -5.96 1.82
CA HIS A 155 13.61 -7.18 1.24
C HIS A 155 12.78 -6.92 -0.03
N THR A 156 12.76 -5.68 -0.51
CA THR A 156 12.08 -5.36 -1.77
C THR A 156 12.79 -6.06 -2.93
N PRO A 157 12.04 -6.80 -3.78
CA PRO A 157 12.63 -7.44 -4.95
C PRO A 157 13.23 -6.43 -5.93
N ARG A 158 14.24 -6.87 -6.68
CA ARG A 158 14.90 -6.06 -7.70
C ARG A 158 13.92 -5.53 -8.74
N GLU A 159 12.98 -6.36 -9.17
CA GLU A 159 11.97 -6.01 -10.18
C GLU A 159 11.06 -4.89 -9.69
N THR A 160 10.64 -4.94 -8.42
CA THR A 160 9.86 -3.89 -7.77
C THR A 160 10.66 -2.60 -7.64
N LEU A 161 11.95 -2.67 -7.32
CA LEU A 161 12.83 -1.49 -7.26
C LEU A 161 13.04 -0.88 -8.64
N ALA A 162 13.21 -1.70 -9.68
CA ALA A 162 13.32 -1.23 -11.06
C ALA A 162 12.04 -0.53 -11.52
N PHE A 163 10.87 -1.04 -11.11
CA PHE A 163 9.58 -0.38 -11.33
C PHE A 163 9.51 0.98 -10.63
N LEU A 164 9.92 1.07 -9.36
CA LEU A 164 9.95 2.34 -8.61
C LEU A 164 10.98 3.35 -9.15
N ALA A 165 12.00 2.90 -9.86
CA ALA A 165 12.93 3.79 -10.56
C ALA A 165 12.28 4.52 -11.76
N ASP A 166 11.15 4.02 -12.27
CA ASP A 166 10.32 4.67 -13.29
C ASP A 166 9.11 5.43 -12.69
N ASP A 167 9.05 5.59 -11.37
CA ASP A 167 7.90 6.19 -10.71
C ASP A 167 7.66 7.63 -11.18
N ASN A 168 6.40 8.02 -11.37
CA ASN A 168 6.04 9.38 -11.77
C ASN A 168 6.40 10.42 -10.68
N ALA A 169 6.44 10.01 -9.40
CA ALA A 169 6.82 10.87 -8.30
C ALA A 169 8.34 10.99 -8.18
N ILE A 170 8.84 12.22 -8.32
CA ILE A 170 10.26 12.55 -8.19
C ILE A 170 10.82 12.09 -6.84
N ASP A 171 10.06 12.24 -5.76
CA ASP A 171 10.49 11.87 -4.40
C ASP A 171 10.72 10.36 -4.27
N VAL A 172 9.94 9.55 -4.97
CA VAL A 172 10.12 8.08 -5.00
C VAL A 172 11.40 7.75 -5.75
N ARG A 173 11.58 8.29 -6.97
CA ARG A 173 12.82 8.08 -7.75
C ARG A 173 14.06 8.57 -7.01
N TYR A 174 13.95 9.68 -6.28
CA TYR A 174 15.01 10.20 -5.42
C TYR A 174 15.35 9.24 -4.28
N GLY A 175 14.33 8.69 -3.61
CA GLY A 175 14.53 7.70 -2.55
C GLY A 175 15.18 6.42 -3.04
N VAL A 176 14.78 5.93 -4.22
CA VAL A 176 15.44 4.80 -4.89
C VAL A 176 16.92 5.13 -5.16
N ALA A 177 17.22 6.34 -5.65
CA ALA A 177 18.59 6.80 -5.90
C ALA A 177 19.42 6.97 -4.61
N GLU A 178 18.81 7.16 -3.45
CA GLU A 178 19.50 7.32 -2.17
C GLU A 178 19.94 5.99 -1.56
N ASN A 179 19.36 4.87 -1.99
CA ASN A 179 19.67 3.54 -1.45
C ASN A 179 21.08 3.07 -1.88
N PRO A 180 22.05 2.93 -0.95
CA PRO A 180 23.40 2.48 -1.28
C PRO A 180 23.47 1.01 -1.71
N HIS A 181 22.45 0.21 -1.38
CA HIS A 181 22.39 -1.20 -1.77
C HIS A 181 21.66 -1.41 -3.10
N MET A 182 21.38 -0.32 -3.83
CA MET A 182 20.71 -0.40 -5.11
C MET A 182 21.60 -1.05 -6.18
N PRO A 183 21.07 -1.97 -7.01
CA PRO A 183 21.77 -2.46 -8.18
C PRO A 183 22.29 -1.33 -9.06
N GLU A 184 23.53 -1.46 -9.50
CA GLU A 184 24.26 -0.44 -10.26
C GLU A 184 23.53 -0.04 -11.55
N ASP A 185 22.89 -0.99 -12.24
CA ASP A 185 22.13 -0.75 -13.46
C ASP A 185 20.94 0.19 -13.24
N ILE A 186 20.25 0.06 -12.10
CA ILE A 186 19.15 0.96 -11.71
C ILE A 186 19.69 2.35 -11.37
N LEU A 187 20.81 2.44 -10.64
CA LEU A 187 21.44 3.73 -10.35
C LEU A 187 21.95 4.44 -11.61
N LEU A 188 22.54 3.70 -12.57
CA LEU A 188 22.99 4.25 -13.85
C LEU A 188 21.84 4.78 -14.70
N LYS A 189 20.66 4.14 -14.61
CA LYS A 189 19.43 4.66 -15.21
C LYS A 189 19.01 5.97 -14.55
N LEU A 190 18.94 6.03 -13.22
CA LEU A 190 18.58 7.24 -12.47
C LEU A 190 19.62 8.37 -12.63
N ALA A 191 20.88 8.05 -12.93
CA ALA A 191 21.91 9.02 -13.32
C ALA A 191 21.63 9.71 -14.66
N ARG A 192 20.63 9.26 -15.42
CA ARG A 192 20.13 9.89 -16.64
C ARG A 192 18.71 10.46 -16.47
N ASP A 193 18.20 10.53 -15.24
CA ASP A 193 16.87 11.06 -14.94
C ASP A 193 16.74 12.50 -15.46
N GLU A 194 15.53 12.83 -15.92
CA GLU A 194 15.14 14.18 -16.35
C GLU A 194 15.27 15.18 -15.19
N ASN A 195 15.00 14.72 -13.97
CA ASN A 195 15.08 15.54 -12.77
C ASN A 195 16.55 15.66 -12.32
N PRO A 196 17.09 16.89 -12.23
CA PRO A 196 18.49 17.10 -11.88
C PRO A 196 18.85 16.65 -10.46
N TYR A 197 17.90 16.66 -9.52
CA TYR A 197 18.14 16.22 -8.13
C TYR A 197 18.25 14.70 -8.04
N VAL A 198 17.38 13.97 -8.74
CA VAL A 198 17.45 12.50 -8.83
C VAL A 198 18.77 12.09 -9.50
N ARG A 199 19.09 12.71 -10.64
CA ARG A 199 20.36 12.48 -11.35
C ARG A 199 21.57 12.72 -10.46
N TYR A 200 21.62 13.87 -9.79
CA TYR A 200 22.72 14.19 -8.88
C TYR A 200 22.84 13.17 -7.74
N ARG A 201 21.71 12.79 -7.12
CA ARG A 201 21.70 11.81 -6.04
C ARG A 201 22.21 10.45 -6.51
N ALA A 202 21.73 9.95 -7.64
CA ALA A 202 22.16 8.67 -8.20
C ALA A 202 23.66 8.65 -8.52
N LEU A 203 24.19 9.71 -9.14
CA LEU A 203 25.62 9.85 -9.41
C LEU A 203 26.45 9.86 -8.11
N LYS A 204 25.96 10.54 -7.07
CA LYS A 204 26.61 10.56 -5.76
C LYS A 204 26.61 9.18 -5.12
N THR A 205 25.50 8.45 -5.19
CA THR A 205 25.38 7.08 -4.67
C THR A 205 26.32 6.14 -5.40
N LEU A 206 26.38 6.19 -6.74
CA LEU A 206 27.34 5.43 -7.54
C LEU A 206 28.79 5.72 -7.12
N GLN A 207 29.15 6.99 -6.92
CA GLN A 207 30.50 7.35 -6.47
C GLN A 207 30.83 6.74 -5.11
N MET A 208 29.86 6.65 -4.19
CA MET A 208 30.07 6.06 -2.87
C MET A 208 30.29 4.54 -2.91
N LEU A 209 29.89 3.84 -3.99
CA LEU A 209 30.11 2.40 -4.15
C LEU A 209 31.51 2.05 -4.67
N VAL A 210 32.23 3.03 -5.21
CA VAL A 210 33.56 2.85 -5.82
C VAL A 210 34.69 2.99 -4.78
N TYR A 211 34.38 3.43 -3.55
CA TYR A 211 35.32 3.56 -2.42
C TYR A 211 35.10 2.49 -1.37
#